data_AF-A0A3N2LU01-F1
#
_entry.id   AF-A0A3N2LU01-F1
#
_cell.length_a   1.000
_cell.length_b   1.000
_cell.length_c   1.000
_cell.angle_alpha   90.00
_cell.angle_beta   90.00
_cell.angle_gamma   90.00
#
_symmetry.space_group_name_H-M   'P 1'
#
loop_
_entity.id
_entity.type
_entity.pdbx_description
1 polymer ?
#
loop_
_entity_poly.entity_id
_entity_poly.type
_entity_poly.pdbx_seq_one_letter_code
_entity_poly.pdbx_strand_id
1 'polypeptide(L)'
;MCKILSRIKIIADSEGITIGAIERAIGASRGVISKAIAKGTDIQSKWLELICEKFPSYSPIWLLTGEGQMLRDSHTNSTDIPSSAKIIAKIEPSSAPHIESSKIDCTSKRDSIPTSALTELITTIREQAEEIGRLKAYIEQLEKEHRDNQVFSTTNIPKVETPSPPVLQDR
;
A
#
# COMPACT_ATOMS: atom_id res chain seq x y z
N MET A 1 13.44 -0.06 -8.22
CA MET A 1 12.49 -0.54 -9.24
C MET A 1 11.36 0.46 -9.36
N CYS A 2 10.97 0.86 -10.58
CA CYS A 2 9.94 1.88 -10.76
C CYS A 2 8.56 1.34 -10.31
N LYS A 3 7.98 1.96 -9.28
CA LYS A 3 6.73 1.48 -8.63
C LYS A 3 5.53 1.45 -9.58
N ILE A 4 5.52 2.33 -10.59
CA ILE A 4 4.45 2.36 -11.61
C ILE A 4 4.44 1.08 -12.45
N LEU A 5 5.61 0.57 -12.82
CA LEU A 5 5.74 -0.60 -13.67
C LEU A 5 5.29 -1.88 -12.96
N SER A 6 5.56 -1.97 -11.66
CA SER A 6 5.03 -3.04 -10.81
C SER A 6 3.50 -3.06 -10.81
N ARG A 7 2.85 -1.89 -10.80
CA ARG A 7 1.38 -1.79 -10.85
C ARG A 7 0.81 -2.13 -12.22
N ILE A 8 1.49 -1.74 -13.30
CA ILE A 8 1.11 -2.17 -14.66
C ILE A 8 1.22 -3.70 -14.79
N LYS A 9 2.21 -4.32 -14.15
CA LYS A 9 2.30 -5.78 -14.09
C LYS A 9 1.11 -6.40 -13.35
N ILE A 10 0.69 -5.81 -12.23
CA ILE A 10 -0.51 -6.26 -11.51
C ILE A 10 -1.75 -6.18 -12.41
N ILE A 11 -1.92 -5.11 -13.19
CA ILE A 11 -3.01 -4.99 -14.18
C ILE A 11 -2.94 -6.11 -15.23
N ALA A 12 -1.74 -6.43 -15.73
CA ALA A 12 -1.55 -7.52 -16.67
C ALA A 12 -1.95 -8.87 -16.07
N ASP A 13 -1.52 -9.11 -14.83
CA ASP A 13 -1.80 -10.34 -14.08
C ASP A 13 -3.30 -10.46 -13.77
N SER A 14 -4.01 -9.36 -13.45
CA SER A 14 -5.45 -9.38 -13.16
C SER A 14 -6.33 -9.56 -14.40
N GLU A 15 -5.91 -9.01 -15.54
CA GLU A 15 -6.56 -9.25 -16.84
C GLU A 15 -6.20 -10.61 -17.46
N GLY A 16 -5.18 -11.29 -16.92
CA GLY A 16 -4.66 -12.55 -17.49
C GLY A 16 -3.98 -12.35 -18.85
N ILE A 17 -3.46 -11.16 -19.12
CA ILE A 17 -2.79 -10.80 -20.38
C ILE A 17 -1.29 -10.57 -20.18
N THR A 18 -0.52 -10.71 -21.25
CA THR A 18 0.92 -10.41 -21.19
C THR A 18 1.18 -8.91 -21.28
N ILE A 19 2.36 -8.47 -20.80
CA ILE A 19 2.80 -7.07 -20.98
C ILE A 19 2.81 -6.66 -22.46
N GLY A 20 3.19 -7.57 -23.37
CA GLY A 20 3.15 -7.31 -24.80
C GLY A 20 1.72 -7.10 -25.35
N ALA A 21 0.72 -7.72 -24.73
CA ALA A 21 -0.69 -7.47 -25.08
C ALA A 21 -1.13 -6.07 -24.62
N ILE A 22 -0.70 -5.62 -23.44
CA ILE A 22 -0.92 -4.23 -22.99
C ILE A 22 -0.28 -3.24 -23.96
N GLU A 23 0.99 -3.46 -24.34
CA GLU A 23 1.68 -2.62 -25.32
C GLU A 23 0.89 -2.52 -26.63
N ARG A 24 0.37 -3.64 -27.12
CA ARG A 24 -0.48 -3.67 -28.33
C ARG A 24 -1.81 -2.94 -28.13
N ALA A 25 -2.44 -3.07 -26.97
CA ALA A 25 -3.72 -2.43 -26.66
C ALA A 25 -3.62 -0.90 -26.62
N ILE A 26 -2.51 -0.38 -26.09
CA ILE A 26 -2.24 1.06 -26.03
C ILE A 26 -1.51 1.60 -27.28
N GLY A 27 -1.16 0.75 -28.25
CA GLY A 27 -0.44 1.16 -29.45
C GLY A 27 1.03 1.54 -29.21
N ALA A 28 1.65 1.01 -28.16
CA ALA A 28 3.07 1.17 -27.90
C ALA A 28 3.90 0.23 -28.78
N SER A 29 5.13 0.66 -29.11
CA SER A 29 6.10 -0.22 -29.74
C SER A 29 6.42 -1.40 -28.82
N ARG A 30 6.62 -2.56 -29.43
CA ARG A 30 7.00 -3.78 -28.72
C ARG A 30 8.23 -3.54 -27.86
N GLY A 31 8.10 -3.84 -26.57
CA GLY A 31 9.17 -3.71 -25.59
C GLY A 31 9.27 -2.34 -24.92
N VAL A 32 8.39 -1.36 -25.19
CA VAL A 32 8.42 -0.08 -24.46
C VAL A 32 8.26 -0.30 -22.95
N ILE A 33 7.25 -1.08 -22.54
CA ILE A 33 6.99 -1.37 -21.13
C ILE A 33 7.90 -2.51 -20.67
N SER A 34 8.06 -3.55 -21.50
CA SER A 34 8.86 -4.73 -21.14
C SER A 34 10.34 -4.38 -20.89
N LYS A 35 10.93 -3.51 -21.71
CA LYS A 35 12.32 -3.05 -21.55
C LYS A 35 12.45 -2.14 -20.33
N ALA A 36 11.45 -1.31 -20.06
CA ALA A 36 11.43 -0.47 -18.88
C ALA A 36 11.39 -1.31 -17.59
N ILE A 37 10.60 -2.39 -17.57
CA ILE A 37 10.57 -3.36 -16.46
C ILE A 37 11.94 -4.02 -16.29
N ALA A 38 12.52 -4.55 -17.38
CA ALA A 38 13.79 -5.28 -17.33
C ALA A 38 14.96 -4.40 -16.89
N LYS A 39 14.98 -3.13 -17.33
CA LYS A 39 16.03 -2.17 -16.97
C LYS A 39 15.73 -1.37 -15.70
N GLY A 40 14.51 -1.48 -15.18
CA GLY A 40 14.03 -0.68 -14.06
C GLY A 40 13.96 0.83 -14.36
N THR A 41 13.82 1.23 -15.62
CA THR A 41 13.72 2.63 -16.06
C THR A 41 12.28 3.11 -16.09
N ASP A 42 12.07 4.42 -16.18
CA ASP A 42 10.73 5.00 -16.26
C ASP A 42 10.10 4.84 -17.65
N ILE A 43 8.80 5.11 -17.72
CA ILE A 43 8.02 5.20 -18.95
C ILE A 43 7.49 6.63 -19.14
N GLN A 44 7.24 7.00 -20.38
CA GLN A 44 6.62 8.28 -20.69
C GLN A 44 5.16 8.34 -20.22
N SER A 45 4.71 9.52 -19.80
CA SER A 45 3.34 9.78 -19.33
C SER A 45 2.26 9.45 -20.36
N LYS A 46 2.55 9.62 -21.65
CA LYS A 46 1.65 9.26 -22.76
C LYS A 46 1.14 7.82 -22.66
N TRP A 47 2.02 6.88 -22.28
CA TRP A 47 1.63 5.48 -22.15
C TRP A 47 0.71 5.25 -20.97
N LEU A 48 0.88 6.03 -19.90
CA LEU A 48 0.04 5.94 -18.73
C LEU A 48 -1.37 6.45 -19.00
N GLU A 49 -1.49 7.56 -19.73
CA GLU A 49 -2.77 8.10 -20.20
C GLU A 49 -3.54 7.05 -21.02
N LEU A 50 -2.87 6.44 -22.00
CA LEU A 50 -3.49 5.40 -22.84
C LEU A 50 -3.86 4.13 -22.07
N ILE A 51 -3.10 3.77 -21.02
CA ILE A 51 -3.48 2.66 -20.13
C ILE A 51 -4.78 3.02 -19.40
N CYS A 52 -4.91 4.22 -18.84
CA CYS A 52 -6.13 4.67 -18.19
C CYS A 52 -7.34 4.71 -19.14
N GLU A 53 -7.14 5.04 -20.41
CA GLU A 53 -8.19 5.01 -21.44
C GLU A 53 -8.63 3.59 -21.83
N LYS A 54 -7.68 2.67 -21.99
CA LYS A 54 -7.97 1.29 -22.42
C LYS A 54 -8.46 0.40 -21.28
N PHE A 55 -8.07 0.72 -20.04
CA PHE A 55 -8.40 -0.03 -18.84
C PHE A 55 -9.18 0.84 -17.84
N PRO A 56 -10.41 1.28 -18.19
CA PRO A 56 -11.18 2.23 -17.36
C PRO A 56 -11.65 1.63 -16.03
N SER A 57 -11.65 0.30 -15.91
CA SER A 57 -11.97 -0.42 -14.67
C SER A 57 -10.97 -0.16 -13.55
N TYR A 58 -9.77 0.33 -13.86
CA TYR A 58 -8.70 0.58 -12.89
C TYR A 58 -8.63 2.06 -12.52
N SER A 59 -8.31 2.32 -11.26
CA SER A 59 -8.19 3.68 -10.73
C SER A 59 -6.87 4.33 -11.19
N PRO A 60 -6.93 5.49 -11.89
CA PRO A 60 -5.72 6.24 -12.26
C PRO A 60 -4.93 6.71 -11.03
N ILE A 61 -5.64 7.03 -9.95
CA ILE A 61 -5.06 7.45 -8.67
C ILE A 61 -4.22 6.30 -8.11
N TRP A 62 -4.80 5.11 -8.00
CA TRP A 62 -4.07 3.93 -7.54
C TRP A 62 -2.87 3.60 -8.45
N LEU A 63 -3.06 3.69 -9.76
CA LEU A 63 -2.00 3.43 -10.71
C LEU A 63 -0.82 4.40 -10.55
N LEU A 64 -1.08 5.67 -10.24
CA LEU A 64 -0.07 6.73 -10.06
C LEU A 64 0.55 6.74 -8.66
N THR A 65 -0.27 6.77 -7.61
CA THR A 65 0.16 6.97 -6.21
C THR A 65 0.32 5.65 -5.45
N GLY A 66 -0.54 4.68 -5.73
CA GLY A 66 -0.56 3.36 -5.09
C GLY A 66 -1.52 3.33 -3.93
N GLU A 67 -2.25 4.42 -3.74
CA GLU A 67 -3.20 4.62 -2.67
C GLU A 67 -4.62 4.37 -3.17
N GLY A 68 -5.48 3.93 -2.25
CA GLY A 68 -6.88 3.63 -2.55
C GLY A 68 -7.08 2.28 -3.23
N GLN A 69 -8.27 2.10 -3.79
CA GLN A 69 -8.68 0.85 -4.41
C GLN A 69 -8.17 0.75 -5.86
N MET A 70 -7.74 -0.46 -6.24
CA MET A 70 -7.24 -0.75 -7.58
C MET A 70 -8.35 -0.63 -8.62
N LEU A 71 -9.51 -1.21 -8.35
CA LEU A 71 -10.67 -1.17 -9.23
C LEU A 71 -11.54 0.04 -8.90
N ARG A 72 -12.15 0.64 -9.92
CA ARG A 72 -13.16 1.68 -9.75
C ARG A 72 -14.50 1.01 -9.55
N ASP A 73 -15.19 1.40 -8.49
CA ASP A 73 -16.60 1.03 -8.32
C ASP A 73 -17.39 1.63 -9.49
N SER A 74 -18.16 0.80 -10.18
CA SER A 74 -18.95 1.19 -11.36
C SER A 74 -20.02 2.25 -11.08
N HIS A 75 -20.15 2.70 -9.83
CA HIS A 75 -21.14 3.67 -9.35
C HIS A 75 -20.60 5.10 -9.23
N THR A 76 -19.33 5.36 -9.53
CA THR A 76 -18.74 6.72 -9.47
C THR A 76 -18.22 7.17 -10.83
N ASN A 77 -19.11 7.21 -11.82
CA ASN A 77 -18.90 7.97 -13.07
C ASN A 77 -19.56 9.35 -12.95
N SER A 78 -19.34 10.05 -11.84
CA SER A 78 -19.63 11.47 -11.72
C SER A 78 -18.31 12.21 -11.63
N THR A 79 -18.06 12.97 -12.69
CA THR A 79 -16.98 13.90 -12.89
C THR A 79 -16.96 14.97 -11.78
N ASP A 80 -16.26 14.71 -10.68
CA ASP A 80 -15.90 15.77 -9.73
C ASP A 80 -14.64 16.47 -10.24
N ILE A 81 -14.85 17.47 -11.10
CA ILE A 81 -13.89 18.55 -11.33
C ILE A 81 -13.94 19.44 -10.09
N PRO A 82 -12.85 19.60 -9.31
CA PRO A 82 -12.79 20.67 -8.34
C PRO A 82 -12.57 21.98 -9.10
N SER A 83 -13.68 22.59 -9.55
CA SER A 83 -13.70 23.95 -10.09
C SER A 83 -13.48 24.93 -8.94
N SER A 84 -12.23 25.19 -8.61
CA SER A 84 -11.81 26.29 -7.75
C SER A 84 -12.04 27.63 -8.46
N ALA A 85 -13.17 28.30 -8.23
CA ALA A 85 -13.30 29.77 -8.24
C ALA A 85 -14.75 30.22 -7.99
N LYS A 86 -14.90 31.19 -7.06
CA LYS A 86 -16.14 31.83 -6.54
C LYS A 86 -16.96 30.90 -5.63
N ILE A 87 -17.06 31.13 -4.32
CA ILE A 87 -17.61 32.35 -3.71
C ILE A 87 -16.79 32.73 -2.46
N ILE A 88 -16.05 33.83 -2.55
CA ILE A 88 -15.68 34.65 -1.38
C ILE A 88 -16.66 35.82 -1.40
N ALA A 89 -17.59 35.85 -0.45
CA ALA A 89 -18.09 37.11 0.11
C ALA A 89 -19.01 36.82 1.31
N LYS A 90 -18.71 37.49 2.42
CA LYS A 90 -19.55 37.75 3.60
C LYS A 90 -19.51 36.72 4.74
N ILE A 91 -18.42 36.74 5.51
CA ILE A 91 -18.47 36.40 6.94
C ILE A 91 -17.64 37.44 7.70
N GLU A 92 -18.30 38.17 8.60
CA GLU A 92 -17.74 38.85 9.77
C GLU A 92 -18.88 39.01 10.79
N PRO A 93 -18.58 39.09 12.09
CA PRO A 93 -19.00 38.07 13.06
C PRO A 93 -19.92 38.64 14.15
N SER A 94 -20.77 37.81 14.76
CA SER A 94 -21.25 38.10 16.11
C SER A 94 -21.96 36.90 16.74
N SER A 95 -21.54 36.59 17.97
CA SER A 95 -22.31 35.90 19.02
C SER A 95 -22.44 34.38 18.96
N ALA A 96 -21.58 33.68 19.72
CA ALA A 96 -21.96 32.46 20.44
C ALA A 96 -23.12 32.77 21.42
N PRO A 97 -23.96 31.82 21.92
CA PRO A 97 -23.57 30.46 22.30
C PRO A 97 -24.66 29.36 22.11
N HIS A 98 -24.30 28.17 22.61
CA HIS A 98 -25.14 27.17 23.29
C HIS A 98 -25.45 25.85 22.56
N ILE A 99 -24.99 24.79 23.23
CA ILE A 99 -25.24 23.37 22.99
C ILE A 99 -26.71 23.06 23.27
N GLU A 100 -27.37 22.33 22.36
CA GLU A 100 -28.53 21.53 22.72
C GLU A 100 -28.67 20.28 21.82
N SER A 101 -28.79 19.14 22.51
CA SER A 101 -28.95 17.79 21.98
C SER A 101 -30.20 17.67 21.12
N SER A 102 -30.07 17.58 19.80
CA SER A 102 -31.18 17.26 18.91
C SER A 102 -31.15 15.80 18.49
N LYS A 103 -32.19 15.08 18.95
CA LYS A 103 -32.66 13.79 18.44
C LYS A 103 -32.50 13.72 16.91
N ILE A 104 -31.71 12.77 16.44
CA ILE A 104 -31.80 12.32 15.05
C ILE A 104 -32.86 11.22 15.02
N ASP A 105 -34.13 11.64 14.93
CA ASP A 105 -35.14 10.77 14.35
C ASP A 105 -35.04 10.93 12.84
N CYS A 106 -34.53 9.90 12.16
CA CYS A 106 -34.58 9.81 10.72
C CYS A 106 -35.08 8.43 10.32
N THR A 107 -36.40 8.32 10.32
CA THR A 107 -37.18 7.28 9.65
C THR A 107 -37.08 7.47 8.13
N SER A 108 -36.24 6.67 7.48
CA SER A 108 -36.41 6.33 6.07
C SER A 108 -35.63 5.07 5.71
N LYS A 109 -36.39 4.05 5.27
CA LYS A 109 -36.02 2.79 4.61
C LYS A 109 -34.52 2.64 4.34
N ARG A 110 -33.83 1.94 5.25
CA ARG A 110 -32.58 1.25 4.92
C ARG A 110 -32.91 -0.23 4.94
N ASP A 111 -32.75 -0.89 3.79
CA ASP A 111 -32.78 -2.34 3.73
C ASP A 111 -31.81 -2.87 4.78
N SER A 112 -32.36 -3.71 5.65
CA SER A 112 -31.69 -4.19 6.85
C SER A 112 -30.48 -5.02 6.42
N ILE A 113 -29.27 -4.47 6.60
CA ILE A 113 -28.04 -5.27 6.58
C ILE A 113 -28.26 -6.38 7.61
N PRO A 114 -28.21 -7.67 7.23
CA PRO A 114 -28.54 -8.75 8.14
C PRO A 114 -27.56 -8.70 9.32
N THR A 115 -28.10 -8.40 10.50
CA THR A 115 -27.34 -8.26 11.75
C THR A 115 -26.41 -9.46 12.01
N SER A 116 -26.76 -10.64 11.48
CA SER A 116 -25.95 -11.86 11.55
C SER A 116 -24.59 -11.74 10.86
N ALA A 117 -24.52 -11.13 9.69
CA ALA A 117 -23.25 -10.96 8.95
C ALA A 117 -22.33 -9.96 9.65
N LEU A 118 -22.91 -8.91 10.27
CA LEU A 118 -22.14 -7.96 11.07
C LEU A 118 -21.60 -8.59 12.34
N THR A 119 -22.39 -9.44 13.03
CA THR A 119 -21.91 -10.15 14.21
C THR A 119 -20.78 -11.13 13.90
N GLU A 120 -20.87 -11.84 12.78
CA GLU A 120 -19.84 -12.79 12.33
C GLU A 120 -18.52 -12.07 11.96
N LEU A 121 -18.63 -10.90 11.33
CA LEU A 121 -17.46 -10.09 11.03
C LEU A 121 -16.79 -9.57 12.31
N ILE A 122 -17.57 -9.10 13.29
CA ILE A 122 -17.05 -8.63 14.58
C ILE A 122 -16.35 -9.75 15.36
N THR A 123 -16.90 -10.96 15.36
CA THR A 123 -16.25 -12.12 16.01
C THR A 123 -14.94 -12.46 15.31
N THR A 124 -14.92 -12.46 13.98
CA THR A 124 -13.71 -12.73 13.18
C THR A 124 -12.62 -11.69 13.45
N ILE A 125 -12.98 -10.40 13.51
CA ILE A 125 -12.04 -9.32 13.82
C ILE A 125 -11.42 -9.51 15.22
N ARG A 126 -12.23 -9.88 16.21
CA ARG A 126 -11.75 -10.13 17.56
C ARG A 126 -10.77 -11.30 17.60
N GLU A 127 -11.10 -12.41 16.95
CA GLU A 127 -10.24 -13.60 16.89
C GLU A 127 -8.91 -13.31 16.18
N GLN A 128 -8.94 -12.56 15.08
CA GLN A 128 -7.72 -12.12 14.39
C GLN A 128 -6.86 -11.21 15.26
N ALA A 129 -7.47 -10.30 16.04
CA ALA A 129 -6.73 -9.42 16.95
C ALA A 129 -6.01 -10.20 18.06
N GLU A 130 -6.64 -11.25 18.59
CA GLU A 130 -6.02 -12.15 19.57
C GLU A 130 -4.84 -12.92 18.97
N GLU A 131 -5.00 -13.45 17.75
CA GLU A 131 -3.92 -14.16 17.06
C GLU A 131 -2.73 -13.24 16.77
N ILE A 132 -2.99 -12.01 16.32
CA ILE A 132 -1.95 -10.99 16.14
C ILE A 132 -1.22 -10.73 17.46
N GLY A 133 -1.95 -10.69 18.59
CA GLY A 133 -1.35 -10.56 19.92
C GLY A 133 -0.41 -11.72 20.27
N ARG A 134 -0.87 -12.96 20.06
CA ARG A 134 -0.07 -14.19 20.31
C ARG A 134 1.19 -14.23 19.45
N LEU A 135 1.07 -13.97 18.15
CA LEU A 135 2.20 -13.97 17.23
C LEU A 135 3.24 -12.90 17.58
N LYS A 136 2.80 -11.69 17.96
CA LYS A 136 3.70 -10.62 18.41
C LYS A 136 4.50 -11.02 19.66
N ALA A 137 3.83 -11.59 20.67
CA ALA A 137 4.50 -12.06 21.88
C ALA A 137 5.50 -13.19 21.59
N TYR A 138 5.15 -14.10 20.68
CA TYR A 138 6.05 -15.17 20.25
C TYR A 138 7.31 -14.65 19.55
N ILE A 139 7.16 -13.67 18.64
CA ILE A 139 8.29 -13.01 17.98
C ILE A 139 9.20 -12.32 19.02
N GLU A 140 8.62 -11.60 19.98
CA GLU A 140 9.39 -10.95 21.05
C GLU A 140 10.20 -11.96 21.88
N GLN A 141 9.63 -13.12 22.18
CA GLN A 141 10.32 -14.20 22.88
C GLN A 141 11.48 -14.78 22.05
N LEU A 142 11.24 -15.05 20.76
CA LEU A 142 12.29 -15.54 19.85
C LEU A 142 13.44 -14.53 19.72
N GLU A 143 13.12 -13.24 19.63
CA GLU A 143 14.14 -12.18 19.60
C GLU A 143 14.94 -12.14 20.91
N LYS A 144 14.29 -12.37 22.06
CA LYS A 144 14.98 -12.43 23.36
C LYS A 144 15.91 -13.64 23.45
N GLU A 145 15.43 -14.83 23.05
CA GLU A 145 16.26 -16.04 23.00
C GLU A 145 17.45 -15.87 22.05
N HIS A 146 17.24 -15.24 20.88
CA HIS A 146 18.32 -14.94 19.95
C HIS A 146 19.35 -13.98 20.56
N ARG A 147 18.92 -12.94 21.28
CA ARG A 147 19.82 -12.04 22.01
C ARG A 147 20.62 -12.79 23.07
N ASP A 148 19.97 -13.64 23.87
CA ASP A 148 20.63 -14.39 24.94
C ASP A 148 21.66 -15.38 24.36
N ASN A 149 21.30 -16.13 23.31
CA ASN A 149 22.22 -17.05 22.62
C ASN A 149 23.40 -16.31 21.94
N GLN A 150 23.20 -15.10 21.44
CA GLN A 150 24.29 -14.29 20.87
C GLN A 150 25.28 -13.84 21.95
N VAL A 151 24.81 -13.49 23.15
CA VAL A 151 25.66 -13.09 24.29
C VAL A 151 26.46 -14.27 24.87
N PHE A 152 25.88 -15.48 24.89
CA PHE A 152 26.61 -16.70 25.31
C PHE A 152 27.72 -17.10 24.33
N SER A 153 27.57 -16.83 23.04
CA SER A 153 28.55 -17.20 22.01
C SER A 153 29.79 -16.30 22.00
N THR A 154 29.69 -15.04 22.41
CA THR A 154 30.81 -14.08 22.42
C THR A 154 31.67 -14.14 23.68
N THR A 155 31.15 -14.69 24.77
CA THR A 155 31.82 -14.71 26.09
C THR A 155 32.72 -15.94 26.29
N ASN A 156 32.56 -17.00 25.48
CA ASN A 156 33.25 -18.29 25.65
C ASN A 156 34.44 -18.53 24.69
N ILE A 157 35.03 -17.48 24.10
CA ILE A 157 36.26 -17.66 23.30
C ILE A 157 37.47 -17.52 24.23
N PRO A 158 38.18 -18.61 24.61
CA PRO A 158 39.45 -18.48 25.30
C PRO A 158 40.43 -17.73 24.39
N LYS A 159 41.03 -16.68 24.93
CA LYS A 159 42.05 -15.87 24.26
C LYS A 159 43.26 -16.74 23.95
N VAL A 160 43.33 -17.27 22.73
CA VAL A 160 44.53 -17.94 22.21
C VAL A 160 45.60 -16.86 22.04
N GLU A 161 46.59 -16.85 22.93
CA GLU A 161 47.83 -16.10 22.75
C GLU A 161 48.51 -16.61 21.47
N THR A 162 48.44 -15.81 20.40
CA THR A 162 49.23 -16.06 19.19
C THR A 162 50.68 -15.64 19.45
N PRO A 163 51.67 -16.52 19.26
CA PRO A 163 53.08 -16.16 19.45
C PRO A 163 53.51 -15.11 18.42
N SER A 164 54.25 -14.10 18.90
CA SER A 164 54.75 -12.98 18.11
C SER A 164 55.56 -13.44 16.88
N PRO A 165 55.39 -12.79 15.71
CA PRO A 165 56.12 -13.14 14.51
C PRO A 165 57.63 -12.80 14.63
N PRO A 166 58.52 -13.59 14.00
CA PRO A 166 59.95 -13.36 14.09
C PRO A 166 60.34 -12.10 13.32
N VAL A 167 61.14 -11.25 13.97
CA VAL A 167 61.72 -10.05 13.38
C VAL A 167 62.70 -10.48 12.27
N LEU A 168 62.37 -10.14 11.03
CA LEU A 168 63.29 -10.26 9.90
C LEU A 168 64.44 -9.27 10.11
N GLN A 169 65.66 -9.78 10.28
CA GLN A 169 66.88 -8.99 10.23
C GLN A 169 67.28 -8.81 8.76
N ASP A 170 67.29 -7.56 8.31
CA ASP A 170 67.80 -7.15 7.00
C ASP A 170 69.28 -7.54 6.83
N ARG A 171 69.61 -8.05 5.63
CA ARG A 171 70.98 -8.20 5.14
C ARG A 171 71.06 -7.75 3.68
#